data_AF-A0A7V3K117-F1
#
_entry.id   AF-A0A7V3K117-F1
#
_cell.length_a   1.000
_cell.length_b   1.000
_cell.length_c   1.000
_cell.angle_alpha   90.00
_cell.angle_beta   90.00
_cell.angle_gamma   90.00
#
_symmetry.space_group_name_H-M   'P 1'
#
loop_
_entity.id
_entity.type
_entity.pdbx_description
1 polymer ?
#
loop_
_entity_poly.entity_id
_entity_poly.type
_entity_poly.pdbx_seq_one_letter_code
_entity_poly.pdbx_strand_id
1 'polypeptide(L)'
;MDDTRAPLGGMGPEDRPEVRGGHAATANAAPLLRCDGPMLKQWIQAALAWLEEHAGAINALNVFPVPDGDTGTNMLLTLRSAWKEASNSSEQGVGHVAHALAYGALMGARGNSGVILSQLLRGFARRLEGLEAFEVAQFAEALREASATAYKGVIKPVEGTILTVSKDIAAAAEAAARETNDLRLALERIVEAARRSVEQT
;
A
#
# COMPACT_ATOMS: atom_id res chain seq x y z
N MET A 1 -6.97 -17.64 -65.60
CA MET A 1 -6.67 -17.79 -64.17
C MET A 1 -7.51 -16.76 -63.46
N ASP A 2 -8.69 -17.25 -63.10
CA ASP A 2 -9.59 -16.70 -62.11
C ASP A 2 -8.83 -16.60 -60.78
N ASP A 3 -8.82 -15.44 -60.12
CA ASP A 3 -9.29 -15.35 -58.75
C ASP A 3 -9.41 -13.89 -58.27
N THR A 4 -10.52 -13.70 -57.59
CA THR A 4 -11.14 -12.51 -57.03
C THR A 4 -10.31 -11.78 -55.97
N ARG A 5 -10.10 -10.47 -56.14
CA ARG A 5 -9.67 -9.57 -55.06
C ARG A 5 -10.91 -9.02 -54.35
N ALA A 6 -11.19 -9.54 -53.16
CA ALA A 6 -12.17 -8.98 -52.24
C ALA A 6 -11.72 -7.60 -51.72
N PRO A 7 -12.63 -6.64 -51.48
CA PRO A 7 -12.27 -5.35 -50.92
C PRO A 7 -12.07 -5.44 -49.40
N LEU A 8 -11.05 -4.75 -48.90
CA LEU A 8 -10.83 -4.51 -47.47
C LEU A 8 -11.95 -3.60 -46.96
N GLY A 9 -12.93 -4.19 -46.25
CA GLY A 9 -13.93 -3.45 -45.50
C GLY A 9 -13.27 -2.71 -44.33
N GLY A 10 -13.22 -1.39 -44.40
CA GLY A 10 -12.86 -0.55 -43.27
C GLY A 10 -13.96 -0.61 -42.21
N MET A 11 -13.58 -0.95 -40.97
CA MET A 11 -14.45 -0.81 -39.80
C MET A 11 -14.79 0.67 -39.59
N GLY A 12 -16.10 0.95 -39.52
CA GLY A 12 -16.63 2.27 -39.16
C GLY A 12 -16.36 2.63 -37.69
N PRO A 13 -16.61 3.89 -37.29
CA PRO A 13 -16.24 4.42 -35.97
C PRO A 13 -17.08 3.90 -34.79
N GLU A 14 -17.90 2.86 -34.98
CA GLU A 14 -18.88 2.38 -34.00
C GLU A 14 -18.47 1.11 -33.21
N ASP A 15 -17.30 0.54 -33.49
CA ASP A 15 -16.77 -0.65 -32.78
C ASP A 15 -15.74 -0.33 -31.68
N ARG A 16 -15.86 0.82 -31.01
CA ARG A 16 -15.09 1.04 -29.77
C ARG A 16 -15.82 0.36 -28.62
N PRO A 17 -15.19 -0.58 -27.88
CA PRO A 17 -15.81 -1.09 -26.66
C PRO A 17 -15.98 0.08 -25.69
N GLU A 18 -17.23 0.40 -25.38
CA GLU A 18 -17.57 1.27 -24.25
C GLU A 18 -16.91 0.69 -22.99
N VAL A 19 -15.99 1.45 -22.39
CA VAL A 19 -15.53 1.16 -21.03
C VAL A 19 -16.67 1.53 -20.08
N ARG A 20 -17.66 0.64 -19.95
CA ARG A 20 -18.69 0.68 -18.92
C ARG A 20 -18.31 -0.27 -17.78
N GLY A 21 -18.21 0.30 -16.59
CA GLY A 21 -18.00 -0.40 -15.32
C GLY A 21 -17.04 0.41 -14.46
N GLY A 22 -17.44 1.54 -13.86
CA GLY A 22 -18.53 1.54 -12.89
C GLY A 22 -18.11 0.77 -11.64
N HIS A 23 -17.13 1.28 -10.89
CA HIS A 23 -16.99 0.91 -9.48
C HIS A 23 -18.15 1.54 -8.73
N ALA A 24 -19.35 0.98 -8.91
CA ALA A 24 -20.40 1.14 -7.93
C ALA A 24 -19.86 0.50 -6.65
N ALA A 25 -19.37 1.33 -5.74
CA ALA A 25 -19.11 0.92 -4.37
C ALA A 25 -20.33 0.11 -3.91
N THR A 26 -20.08 -1.13 -3.49
CA THR A 26 -21.11 -2.02 -2.97
C THR A 26 -21.63 -1.42 -1.67
N ALA A 27 -22.57 -0.49 -1.77
CA ALA A 27 -23.20 0.21 -0.66
C ALA A 27 -24.03 -0.71 0.27
N ASN A 28 -23.87 -2.03 0.15
CA ASN A 28 -24.65 -3.05 0.84
C ASN A 28 -23.79 -4.22 1.36
N ALA A 29 -22.47 -4.10 1.35
CA ALA A 29 -21.60 -5.07 2.01
C ALA A 29 -21.60 -4.81 3.53
N ALA A 30 -21.70 -5.88 4.33
CA ALA A 30 -21.59 -5.78 5.78
C ALA A 30 -20.29 -5.04 6.19
N PRO A 31 -20.31 -4.29 7.31
CA PRO A 31 -19.15 -3.53 7.76
C PRO A 31 -18.00 -4.47 8.11
N LEU A 32 -16.77 -4.04 7.78
CA LEU A 32 -15.57 -4.79 8.10
C LEU A 32 -15.04 -4.33 9.46
N LEU A 33 -15.43 -5.03 10.52
CA LEU A 33 -15.15 -4.58 11.89
C LEU A 33 -13.76 -4.99 12.42
N ARG A 34 -13.14 -6.02 11.84
CA ARG A 34 -11.86 -6.56 12.31
C ARG A 34 -11.01 -7.11 11.16
N CYS A 35 -9.69 -7.08 11.34
CA CYS A 35 -8.70 -7.66 10.45
C CYS A 35 -7.77 -8.59 11.25
N ASP A 36 -7.74 -9.87 10.87
CA ASP A 36 -6.86 -10.89 11.44
C ASP A 36 -5.61 -11.11 10.56
N GLY A 37 -4.75 -12.05 10.95
CA GLY A 37 -3.52 -12.36 10.21
C GLY A 37 -3.75 -12.75 8.75
N PRO A 38 -4.66 -13.70 8.43
CA PRO A 38 -5.00 -14.04 7.05
C PRO A 38 -5.48 -12.85 6.22
N MET A 39 -6.34 -12.00 6.79
CA MET A 39 -6.81 -10.80 6.10
C MET A 39 -5.67 -9.79 5.88
N LEU A 40 -4.81 -9.58 6.87
CA LEU A 40 -3.62 -8.74 6.71
C LEU A 40 -2.68 -9.27 5.62
N LYS A 41 -2.51 -10.60 5.51
CA LYS A 41 -1.74 -11.21 4.41
C LYS A 41 -2.35 -10.87 3.06
N GLN A 42 -3.68 -10.94 2.92
CA GLN A 42 -4.37 -10.55 1.68
C GLN A 42 -4.15 -9.06 1.34
N TRP A 43 -4.19 -8.17 2.35
CA TRP A 43 -3.94 -6.74 2.16
C TRP A 43 -2.51 -6.49 1.68
N ILE A 44 -1.52 -7.15 2.28
CA ILE A 44 -0.12 -7.03 1.85
C ILE A 44 0.11 -7.63 0.47
N GLN A 45 -0.52 -8.75 0.14
CA GLN A 45 -0.42 -9.34 -1.19
C GLN A 45 -0.99 -8.40 -2.25
N ALA A 46 -2.11 -7.74 -1.98
CA ALA A 46 -2.68 -6.72 -2.87
C ALA A 46 -1.75 -5.50 -2.99
N ALA A 47 -1.19 -5.01 -1.88
CA ALA A 47 -0.22 -3.91 -1.89
C ALA A 47 1.04 -4.26 -2.67
N LEU A 48 1.53 -5.50 -2.56
CA LEU A 48 2.68 -5.99 -3.30
C LEU A 48 2.40 -6.03 -4.81
N ALA A 49 1.26 -6.58 -5.22
CA ALA A 49 0.87 -6.60 -6.62
C ALA A 49 0.76 -5.17 -7.21
N TRP A 50 0.17 -4.25 -6.44
CA TRP A 50 0.02 -2.86 -6.86
C TRP A 50 1.39 -2.16 -6.97
N LEU A 51 2.28 -2.36 -6.01
CA LEU A 51 3.64 -1.82 -6.06
C LEU A 51 4.46 -2.41 -7.20
N GLU A 52 4.27 -3.70 -7.51
CA GLU A 52 4.94 -4.37 -8.63
C GLU A 52 4.55 -3.74 -9.98
N GLU A 53 3.25 -3.50 -10.18
CA GLU A 53 2.74 -2.84 -11.38
C GLU A 53 3.27 -1.40 -11.52
N HIS A 54 3.41 -0.67 -10.41
CA HIS A 54 3.74 0.76 -10.42
C HIS A 54 5.20 1.09 -10.14
N ALA A 55 6.07 0.11 -9.83
CA ALA A 55 7.48 0.35 -9.48
C ALA A 55 8.23 1.13 -10.57
N GLY A 56 7.96 0.85 -11.84
CA GLY A 56 8.54 1.59 -12.97
C GLY A 56 8.10 3.05 -13.03
N ALA A 57 6.83 3.33 -12.76
CA ALA A 57 6.30 4.70 -12.68
C ALA A 57 6.93 5.46 -11.49
N ILE A 58 7.06 4.81 -10.34
CA ILE A 58 7.70 5.39 -9.15
C ILE A 58 9.18 5.70 -9.44
N ASN A 59 9.90 4.81 -10.12
CA ASN A 59 11.28 5.07 -10.55
C ASN A 59 11.37 6.30 -11.45
N ALA A 60 10.41 6.49 -12.37
CA ALA A 60 10.35 7.64 -13.26
C ALA A 60 10.01 8.97 -12.55
N LEU A 61 9.28 8.90 -11.43
CA LEU A 61 8.98 10.06 -10.58
C LEU A 61 10.17 10.51 -9.73
N ASN A 62 11.14 9.64 -9.45
CA ASN A 62 12.28 9.97 -8.59
C ASN A 62 13.28 10.90 -9.30
N VAL A 63 12.94 12.19 -9.41
CA VAL A 63 13.72 13.21 -10.11
C VAL A 63 14.47 14.17 -9.18
N PHE A 64 14.48 13.95 -7.85
CA PHE A 64 15.10 14.87 -6.89
C PHE A 64 15.92 14.15 -5.79
N PRO A 65 17.13 14.61 -5.42
CA PRO A 65 17.99 15.58 -6.11
C PRO A 65 18.84 14.95 -7.24
N VAL A 66 18.92 13.62 -7.30
CA VAL A 66 19.61 12.86 -8.36
C VAL A 66 18.73 11.67 -8.75
N PRO A 67 18.33 11.54 -10.03
CA PRO A 67 17.58 10.38 -10.50
C PRO A 67 18.51 9.16 -10.53
N ASP A 68 18.48 8.35 -9.49
CA ASP A 68 19.06 7.00 -9.48
C ASP A 68 18.11 5.97 -10.11
N GLY A 69 16.83 6.35 -10.31
CA GLY A 69 15.82 5.56 -11.01
C GLY A 69 15.50 4.23 -10.32
N ASP A 70 15.77 4.11 -9.00
CA ASP A 70 15.67 2.84 -8.29
C ASP A 70 14.67 2.84 -7.12
N THR A 71 14.03 3.97 -6.81
CA THR A 71 13.15 4.11 -5.63
C THR A 71 12.04 3.06 -5.58
N GLY A 72 11.30 2.89 -6.67
CA GLY A 72 10.24 1.88 -6.80
C GLY A 72 10.79 0.45 -6.78
N THR A 73 11.93 0.21 -7.42
CA THR A 73 12.63 -1.10 -7.38
C THR A 73 13.02 -1.46 -5.94
N ASN A 74 13.61 -0.51 -5.21
CA ASN A 74 14.05 -0.67 -3.84
C ASN A 74 12.88 -0.96 -2.88
N MET A 75 11.77 -0.24 -3.05
CA MET A 75 10.54 -0.50 -2.29
C MET A 75 9.95 -1.89 -2.62
N LEU A 76 9.89 -2.25 -3.91
CA LEU A 76 9.35 -3.54 -4.35
C LEU A 76 10.16 -4.71 -3.80
N LEU A 77 11.49 -4.68 -3.92
CA LEU A 77 12.36 -5.73 -3.39
C LEU A 77 12.23 -5.87 -1.87
N THR A 78 12.10 -4.75 -1.17
CA THR A 78 11.88 -4.73 0.29
C THR A 78 10.54 -5.38 0.65
N LEU A 79 9.44 -5.00 -0.03
CA LEU A 79 8.12 -5.55 0.24
C LEU A 79 7.99 -7.02 -0.17
N ARG A 80 8.69 -7.45 -1.23
CA ARG A 80 8.80 -8.88 -1.60
C ARG A 80 9.47 -9.69 -0.50
N SER A 81 10.56 -9.20 0.10
CA SER A 81 11.19 -9.88 1.25
C SER A 81 10.27 -9.93 2.47
N ALA A 82 9.55 -8.83 2.75
CA ALA A 82 8.54 -8.80 3.82
C ALA A 82 7.45 -9.86 3.59
N TRP A 83 6.89 -9.89 2.38
CA TRP A 83 5.86 -10.84 2.00
C TRP A 83 6.36 -12.29 2.09
N LYS A 84 7.55 -12.59 1.56
CA LYS A 84 8.15 -13.93 1.60
C LYS A 84 8.25 -14.45 3.04
N GLU A 85 8.63 -13.59 3.98
CA GLU A 85 8.71 -13.96 5.39
C GLU A 85 7.32 -14.25 5.97
N ALA A 86 6.37 -13.33 5.78
CA ALA A 86 5.03 -13.45 6.36
C ALA A 86 4.17 -14.56 5.71
N SER A 87 4.34 -14.81 4.42
CA SER A 87 3.59 -15.83 3.68
C SER A 87 3.96 -17.24 4.11
N ASN A 88 5.19 -17.44 4.59
CA ASN A 88 5.67 -18.74 5.06
C ASN A 88 5.20 -19.06 6.50
N SER A 89 4.66 -18.07 7.22
CA SER A 89 4.16 -18.27 8.57
C SER A 89 2.79 -18.95 8.56
N SER A 90 2.62 -19.98 9.39
CA SER A 90 1.33 -20.62 9.67
C SER A 90 0.48 -19.87 10.73
N GLU A 91 1.05 -18.81 11.33
CA GLU A 91 0.39 -18.04 12.38
C GLU A 91 -0.85 -17.30 11.86
N GLN A 92 -1.87 -17.24 12.72
CA GLN A 92 -3.15 -16.60 12.43
C GLN A 92 -3.28 -15.23 13.12
N GLY A 93 -2.55 -15.01 14.20
CA GLY A 93 -2.59 -13.75 14.94
C GLY A 93 -1.98 -12.60 14.15
N VAL A 94 -2.69 -11.48 14.07
CA VAL A 94 -2.26 -10.31 13.29
C VAL A 94 -0.92 -9.75 13.76
N GLY A 95 -0.63 -9.82 15.06
CA GLY A 95 0.64 -9.40 15.63
C GLY A 95 1.83 -10.23 15.13
N HIS A 96 1.67 -11.55 15.04
CA HIS A 96 2.70 -12.44 14.50
C HIS A 96 2.95 -12.20 13.01
N VAL A 97 1.88 -12.01 12.22
CA VAL A 97 1.99 -11.67 10.80
C VAL A 97 2.67 -10.31 10.61
N ALA A 98 2.26 -9.29 11.36
CA ALA A 98 2.89 -7.97 11.32
C ALA A 98 4.37 -8.01 11.69
N HIS A 99 4.73 -8.80 12.70
CA HIS A 99 6.13 -9.00 13.10
C HIS A 99 6.95 -9.66 11.98
N ALA A 100 6.43 -10.72 11.35
CA ALA A 100 7.07 -11.38 10.22
C ALA A 100 7.28 -10.42 9.04
N LEU A 101 6.28 -9.60 8.71
CA LEU A 101 6.39 -8.55 7.69
C LEU A 101 7.52 -7.56 8.03
N ALA A 102 7.55 -7.05 9.26
CA ALA A 102 8.57 -6.11 9.71
C ALA A 102 9.98 -6.71 9.69
N TYR A 103 10.12 -7.97 10.09
CA TYR A 103 11.40 -8.69 10.07
C TYR A 103 11.89 -8.91 8.64
N GLY A 104 11.03 -9.44 7.75
CA GLY A 104 11.39 -9.64 6.34
C GLY A 104 11.73 -8.33 5.63
N ALA A 105 11.00 -7.24 5.91
CA ALA A 105 11.30 -5.92 5.38
C ALA A 105 12.66 -5.40 5.86
N LEU A 106 13.00 -5.60 7.13
CA LEU A 106 14.30 -5.19 7.67
C LEU A 106 15.45 -5.96 7.02
N MET A 107 15.34 -7.29 6.95
CA MET A 107 16.40 -8.14 6.38
C MET A 107 16.54 -7.96 4.87
N GLY A 108 15.46 -7.56 4.20
CA GLY A 108 15.41 -7.33 2.76
C GLY A 108 15.54 -5.88 2.31
N ALA A 109 15.71 -4.92 3.23
CA ALA A 109 15.70 -3.50 2.91
C ALA A 109 16.75 -3.13 1.86
N ARG A 110 16.33 -2.39 0.83
CA ARG A 110 17.20 -1.88 -0.26
C ARG A 110 17.13 -0.37 -0.36
N GLY A 111 18.30 0.28 -0.46
CA GLY A 111 18.39 1.74 -0.57
C GLY A 111 17.69 2.49 0.56
N ASN A 112 17.54 3.80 0.39
CA ASN A 112 16.89 4.64 1.39
C ASN A 112 15.39 4.39 1.49
N SER A 113 14.71 4.22 0.35
CA SER A 113 13.26 3.99 0.31
C SER A 113 12.86 2.67 0.96
N GLY A 114 13.64 1.60 0.75
CA GLY A 114 13.44 0.32 1.42
C GLY A 114 13.72 0.39 2.92
N VAL A 115 14.75 1.11 3.36
CA VAL A 115 15.00 1.35 4.79
C VAL A 115 13.81 2.07 5.43
N ILE A 116 13.30 3.14 4.82
CA ILE A 116 12.13 3.87 5.33
C ILE A 116 10.91 2.95 5.41
N LEU A 117 10.61 2.20 4.35
CA LEU A 117 9.51 1.24 4.32
C LEU A 117 9.64 0.19 5.45
N SER A 118 10.85 -0.31 5.70
CA SER A 118 11.10 -1.26 6.80
C SER A 118 10.80 -0.64 8.18
N GLN A 119 11.03 0.65 8.37
CA GLN A 119 10.73 1.34 9.64
C GLN A 119 9.23 1.60 9.81
N LEU A 120 8.52 1.92 8.73
CA LEU A 120 7.06 2.01 8.74
C LEU A 120 6.45 0.66 9.18
N LEU A 121 6.86 -0.44 8.54
CA LEU A 121 6.39 -1.78 8.90
C LEU A 121 6.77 -2.18 10.33
N ARG A 122 7.96 -1.78 10.80
CA ARG A 122 8.39 -2.01 12.18
C ARG A 122 7.49 -1.29 13.20
N GLY A 123 7.20 -0.02 12.99
CA GLY A 123 6.33 0.73 13.89
C GLY A 123 4.90 0.19 13.88
N PHE A 124 4.40 -0.16 12.70
CA PHE A 124 3.10 -0.84 12.55
C PHE A 124 3.05 -2.15 13.37
N ALA A 125 4.05 -3.01 13.21
CA ALA A 125 4.12 -4.30 13.91
C ALA A 125 4.22 -4.17 15.43
N ARG A 126 4.98 -3.18 15.93
CA ARG A 126 5.11 -2.93 17.37
C ARG A 126 3.76 -2.66 18.03
N ARG A 127 2.88 -1.91 17.36
CA ARG A 127 1.57 -1.59 17.94
C ARG A 127 0.66 -2.82 18.02
N LEU A 128 0.81 -3.75 17.07
CA LEU A 128 -0.04 -4.94 16.94
C LEU A 128 0.49 -6.16 17.71
N GLU A 129 1.60 -6.02 18.45
CA GLU A 129 2.20 -7.11 19.21
C GLU A 129 1.18 -7.77 20.16
N GLY A 130 1.11 -9.10 20.11
CA GLY A 130 0.20 -9.90 20.95
C GLY A 130 -1.28 -9.85 20.55
N LEU A 131 -1.66 -9.15 19.47
CA LEU A 131 -3.03 -9.10 18.99
C LEU A 131 -3.35 -10.25 18.03
N GLU A 132 -4.53 -10.86 18.19
CA GLU A 132 -5.09 -11.82 17.23
C GLU A 132 -5.70 -11.12 16.01
N ALA A 133 -6.34 -9.97 16.23
CA ALA A 133 -6.90 -9.11 15.20
C ALA A 133 -6.89 -7.66 15.67
N PHE A 134 -7.03 -6.71 14.73
CA PHE A 134 -7.21 -5.29 15.04
C PHE A 134 -8.54 -4.76 14.51
N GLU A 135 -9.05 -3.72 15.15
CA GLU A 135 -10.17 -2.90 14.70
C GLU A 135 -9.64 -1.52 14.26
N VAL A 136 -10.53 -0.60 13.88
CA VAL A 136 -10.14 0.73 13.36
C VAL A 136 -9.25 1.50 14.34
N ALA A 137 -9.54 1.44 15.64
CA ALA A 137 -8.75 2.14 16.66
C ALA A 137 -7.30 1.65 16.72
N GLN A 138 -7.06 0.34 16.81
CA GLN A 138 -5.70 -0.20 16.84
C GLN A 138 -5.00 -0.01 15.48
N PHE A 139 -5.73 -0.02 14.37
CA PHE A 139 -5.18 0.28 13.05
C PHE A 139 -4.67 1.73 12.96
N ALA A 140 -5.45 2.70 13.44
CA ALA A 140 -5.03 4.10 13.50
C ALA A 140 -3.81 4.30 14.40
N GLU A 141 -3.79 3.68 15.58
CA GLU A 141 -2.63 3.69 16.47
C GLU A 141 -1.39 3.08 15.82
N ALA A 142 -1.56 2.02 15.03
CA ALA A 142 -0.45 1.35 14.34
C ALA A 142 0.13 2.21 13.22
N LEU A 143 -0.70 2.95 12.48
CA LEU A 143 -0.24 3.92 11.47
C LEU A 143 0.49 5.10 12.10
N ARG A 144 0.01 5.59 13.25
CA ARG A 144 0.70 6.62 14.04
C ARG A 144 2.08 6.16 14.52
N GLU A 145 2.18 4.94 15.05
CA GLU A 145 3.46 4.36 15.49
C GLU A 145 4.39 4.06 14.30
N ALA A 146 3.85 3.63 13.16
CA ALA A 146 4.59 3.47 11.91
C ALA A 146 5.27 4.76 11.48
N SER A 147 4.51 5.85 11.37
CA SER A 147 5.03 7.16 11.02
C SER A 147 6.09 7.63 12.01
N ALA A 148 5.80 7.60 13.31
CA ALA A 148 6.75 8.00 14.35
C ALA A 148 8.06 7.17 14.31
N THR A 149 7.97 5.87 14.05
CA THR A 149 9.13 4.98 13.92
C THR A 149 9.95 5.31 12.68
N ALA A 150 9.32 5.58 11.55
CA ALA A 150 10.00 5.96 10.32
C ALA A 150 10.74 7.30 10.45
N TYR A 151 10.11 8.33 11.02
CA TYR A 151 10.75 9.62 11.28
C TYR A 151 11.98 9.49 12.20
N LYS A 152 11.88 8.67 13.26
CA LYS A 152 13.00 8.40 14.17
C LYS A 152 14.11 7.55 13.54
N GLY A 153 13.76 6.69 12.60
CA GLY A 153 14.69 5.76 11.94
C GLY A 153 15.52 6.38 10.83
N VAL A 154 15.23 7.62 10.42
CA VAL A 154 15.94 8.35 9.36
C VAL A 154 16.80 9.45 9.97
N ILE A 155 18.09 9.50 9.60
CA ILE A 155 19.06 10.46 10.18
C ILE A 155 18.67 11.92 9.91
N LYS A 156 18.12 12.20 8.72
CA LYS A 156 17.64 13.52 8.31
C LYS A 156 16.28 13.35 7.61
N PRO A 157 15.16 13.33 8.36
CA PRO A 157 13.84 13.22 7.75
C PRO A 157 13.55 14.47 6.92
N VAL A 158 12.95 14.27 5.74
CA VAL A 158 12.64 15.34 4.78
C VAL A 158 11.12 15.32 4.54
N GLU A 159 10.47 16.46 4.75
CA GLU A 159 9.08 16.66 4.34
C GLU A 159 9.01 16.78 2.81
N GLY A 160 7.86 16.46 2.21
CA GLY A 160 7.76 16.27 0.76
C GLY A 160 8.15 14.86 0.30
N THR A 161 8.23 13.91 1.23
CA THR A 161 8.55 12.50 0.93
C THR A 161 7.45 11.58 1.46
N ILE A 162 7.65 10.27 1.30
CA ILE A 162 6.80 9.24 1.92
C ILE A 162 6.61 9.44 3.44
N LEU A 163 7.54 10.15 4.12
CA LEU A 163 7.39 10.51 5.52
C LEU A 163 6.20 11.45 5.75
N THR A 164 6.05 12.49 4.93
CA THR A 164 4.90 13.41 4.98
C THR A 164 3.59 12.65 4.74
N VAL A 165 3.56 11.82 3.69
CA VAL A 165 2.40 10.96 3.40
C VAL A 165 2.06 10.06 4.60
N SER A 166 3.07 9.44 5.23
CA SER A 166 2.85 8.58 6.41
C SER A 166 2.25 9.33 7.61
N LYS A 167 2.62 10.60 7.79
CA LYS A 167 2.10 11.46 8.86
C LYS A 167 0.64 11.84 8.59
N ASP A 168 0.34 12.21 7.35
CA ASP A 168 -0.99 12.65 6.96
C ASP A 168 -2.00 11.50 6.98
N ILE A 169 -1.61 10.29 6.52
CA ILE A 169 -2.49 9.12 6.61
C ILE A 169 -2.72 8.68 8.05
N ALA A 170 -1.74 8.85 8.95
CA ALA A 170 -1.92 8.53 10.37
C ALA A 170 -2.94 9.48 11.02
N ALA A 171 -2.85 10.79 10.74
CA ALA A 171 -3.83 11.76 11.20
C ALA A 171 -5.25 11.49 10.65
N ALA A 172 -5.35 11.09 9.37
CA ALA A 172 -6.62 10.71 8.76
C ALA A 172 -7.21 9.45 9.40
N ALA A 173 -6.37 8.45 9.72
CA ALA A 173 -6.80 7.24 10.41
C ALA A 173 -7.33 7.53 11.81
N GLU A 174 -6.66 8.39 12.58
CA GLU A 174 -7.12 8.83 13.90
C GLU A 174 -8.46 9.58 13.84
N ALA A 175 -8.65 10.42 12.82
CA ALA A 175 -9.93 11.09 12.58
C ALA A 175 -11.03 10.08 12.22
N ALA A 176 -10.74 9.13 11.33
CA ALA A 176 -11.69 8.09 10.94
C ALA A 176 -12.10 7.21 12.13
N ALA A 177 -11.17 6.86 13.02
CA ALA A 177 -11.43 6.06 14.22
C ALA A 177 -12.42 6.72 15.20
N ARG A 178 -12.61 8.05 15.14
CA ARG A 178 -13.61 8.77 15.94
C ARG A 178 -15.02 8.73 15.33
N GLU A 179 -15.13 8.36 14.06
CA GLU A 179 -16.37 8.45 13.29
C GLU A 179 -16.91 7.11 12.83
N THR A 180 -16.06 6.09 12.69
CA THR A 180 -16.46 4.77 12.20
C THR A 180 -15.63 3.63 12.80
N ASN A 181 -16.28 2.48 12.98
CA ASN A 181 -15.63 1.20 13.31
C ASN A 181 -15.52 0.27 12.09
N ASP A 182 -15.92 0.72 10.90
CA ASP A 182 -15.74 -0.02 9.65
C ASP A 182 -14.37 0.29 9.04
N LEU A 183 -13.49 -0.72 9.02
CA LEU A 183 -12.15 -0.66 8.42
C LEU A 183 -12.21 -0.27 6.94
N ARG A 184 -13.27 -0.63 6.21
CA ARG A 184 -13.41 -0.24 4.80
C ARG A 184 -13.54 1.27 4.67
N LEU A 185 -14.46 1.87 5.43
CA LEU A 185 -14.67 3.32 5.44
C LEU A 185 -13.45 4.08 5.97
N ALA A 186 -12.75 3.53 6.97
CA ALA A 186 -11.49 4.09 7.45
C ALA A 186 -10.41 4.07 6.35
N LEU A 187 -10.23 2.95 5.65
CA LEU A 187 -9.27 2.82 4.55
C LEU A 187 -9.58 3.77 3.39
N GLU A 188 -10.84 3.95 3.01
CA GLU A 188 -11.23 4.92 1.98
C GLU A 188 -10.79 6.35 2.31
N ARG A 189 -10.98 6.77 3.57
CA ARG A 189 -10.56 8.10 4.07
C ARG A 189 -9.03 8.23 4.11
N ILE A 190 -8.34 7.16 4.50
CA ILE A 190 -6.87 7.09 4.55
C ILE A 190 -6.29 7.19 3.13
N VAL A 191 -6.84 6.46 2.16
CA VAL A 191 -6.40 6.52 0.75
C VAL A 191 -6.63 7.91 0.16
N GLU A 192 -7.78 8.52 0.47
CA GLU A 192 -8.07 9.88 0.03
C GLU A 192 -7.09 10.90 0.63
N ALA A 193 -6.73 10.77 1.91
CA ALA A 193 -5.69 11.58 2.52
C ALA A 193 -4.32 11.35 1.86
N ALA A 194 -3.98 10.10 1.53
CA ALA A 194 -2.73 9.77 0.85
C ALA A 194 -2.64 10.44 -0.52
N ARG A 195 -3.72 10.43 -1.31
CA ARG A 195 -3.77 11.11 -2.63
C ARG A 195 -3.53 12.61 -2.49
N ARG A 196 -4.26 13.27 -1.60
CA ARG A 196 -4.08 14.71 -1.35
C ARG A 196 -2.68 15.05 -0.86
N SER A 197 -2.08 14.19 -0.02
CA SER A 197 -0.72 14.38 0.47
C SER A 197 0.28 14.31 -0.70
N VAL A 198 0.19 13.26 -1.54
CA VAL A 198 1.05 13.10 -2.73
C VAL A 198 0.90 14.26 -3.72
N GLU A 199 -0.31 14.78 -3.92
CA GLU A 199 -0.54 15.95 -4.79
C GLU A 199 0.13 17.25 -4.27
N GLN A 200 0.41 17.31 -2.97
CA GLN A 200 0.99 18.48 -2.29
C GLN A 200 2.49 18.36 -2.02
N THR A 201 3.09 17.20 -2.30
CA THR A 201 4.53 16.92 -2.17
C THR A 201 5.24 16.96 -3.51
#